data_AF-A0A957YVS5-F1
#
_entry.id   AF-A0A957YVS5-F1
#
_cell.length_a   1.000
_cell.length_b   1.000
_cell.length_c   1.000
_cell.angle_alpha   90.00
_cell.angle_beta   90.00
_cell.angle_gamma   90.00
#
_symmetry.space_group_name_H-M   'P 1'
#
loop_
_entity.id
_entity.type
_entity.pdbx_description
1 polymer ?
#
loop_
_entity_poly.entity_id
_entity_poly.type
_entity_poly.pdbx_seq_one_letter_code
_entity_poly.pdbx_strand_id
1 'polypeptide(L)' 'FFRDEKAIYQWRSMQQHRNAQIAGRETMFENYRLRIAGVIRDYGMHERDEAPVDSREVHRE' A
#
# COMPACT_ATOMS: atom_id res chain seq x y z
N PHE A 1 -3.74 -0.88 -2.64
CA PHE A 1 -3.18 0.34 -2.01
C PHE A 1 -4.31 1.23 -1.54
N PHE A 2 -4.05 2.16 -0.61
CA PHE A 2 -5.00 3.25 -0.33
C PHE A 2 -4.78 4.37 -1.34
N ARG A 3 -5.85 5.04 -1.75
CA ARG A 3 -5.77 6.17 -2.68
C ARG A 3 -4.86 7.29 -2.15
N ASP A 4 -4.99 7.61 -0.87
CA ASP A 4 -4.30 8.70 -0.21
C ASP A 4 -4.27 8.49 1.32
N GLU A 5 -3.57 9.37 2.03
CA GLU A 5 -3.48 9.34 3.49
C GLU A 5 -4.83 9.59 4.18
N LYS A 6 -5.75 10.32 3.54
CA LYS A 6 -7.10 10.57 4.08
C LYS A 6 -7.92 9.27 4.09
N ALA A 7 -7.82 8.44 3.07
CA ALA A 7 -8.44 7.12 3.02
C ALA A 7 -7.85 6.20 4.11
N ILE A 8 -6.54 6.27 4.37
CA ILE A 8 -5.91 5.56 5.48
C ILE A 8 -6.49 6.04 6.82
N TYR A 9 -6.61 7.36 7.01
CA TYR A 9 -7.19 7.92 8.23
C TYR A 9 -8.64 7.45 8.46
N GLN A 10 -9.47 7.51 7.43
CA GLN A 10 -10.86 7.06 7.49
C GLN A 10 -10.96 5.57 7.82
N TRP A 11 -10.16 4.73 7.17
CA TRP A 11 -10.14 3.30 7.46
C TRP A 11 -9.67 3.00 8.88
N ARG A 12 -8.60 3.67 9.34
CA ARG A 12 -8.06 3.48 10.70
C ARG A 12 -9.04 3.91 11.79
N SER A 13 -9.94 4.85 11.50
CA SER A 13 -10.92 5.35 12.46
C SER A 13 -12.12 4.41 12.63
N MET A 14 -12.36 3.49 11.69
CA MET A 14 -13.46 2.51 11.74
C MET A 14 -13.37 1.61 12.98
N GLN A 15 -14.51 1.33 13.62
CA GLN A 15 -14.58 0.50 14.81
C GLN A 15 -14.06 -0.92 14.56
N GLN A 16 -14.35 -1.49 13.39
CA GLN A 16 -13.90 -2.81 13.00
C GLN A 16 -12.37 -2.88 12.97
N HIS A 17 -11.72 -1.85 12.41
CA HIS A 17 -10.27 -1.77 12.39
C HIS A 17 -9.69 -1.64 13.82
N ARG A 18 -10.31 -0.82 14.68
CA ARG A 18 -9.89 -0.70 16.09
C ARG A 18 -10.03 -2.02 16.86
N ASN A 19 -11.12 -2.75 16.67
CA ASN A 19 -11.32 -4.06 17.31
C ASN A 19 -10.26 -5.06 16.87
N ALA A 20 -9.94 -5.13 15.57
CA ALA A 20 -8.87 -5.97 15.06
C ALA A 20 -7.50 -5.56 15.64
N GLN A 21 -7.24 -4.25 15.80
CA GLN A 21 -6.01 -3.76 16.40
C GLN A 21 -5.88 -4.14 17.88
N ILE A 22 -6.98 -4.10 18.64
CA ILE A 22 -7.02 -4.52 20.04
C ILE A 22 -6.69 -6.02 20.15
N ALA A 23 -7.42 -6.87 19.42
CA ALA A 23 -7.16 -8.30 19.40
C ALA A 23 -5.71 -8.63 19.01
N GLY A 24 -5.19 -7.89 18.02
CA GLY A 24 -3.80 -7.99 17.59
C GLY A 24 -2.79 -7.73 18.71
N ARG A 25 -2.99 -6.64 19.46
CA ARG A 25 -2.11 -6.22 20.58
C ARG A 25 -2.21 -7.13 21.79
N GLU A 26 -3.39 -7.65 22.07
CA GLU A 26 -3.63 -8.42 23.28
C GLU A 26 -3.20 -9.88 23.13
N THR A 27 -3.32 -10.45 21.93
CA THR A 27 -3.25 -11.92 21.78
C THR A 27 -2.50 -12.43 20.56
N MET A 28 -2.31 -11.63 19.50
CA MET A 28 -1.77 -12.15 18.23
C MET A 28 -0.30 -11.82 18.00
N PHE A 29 0.16 -10.65 18.46
CA PHE A 29 1.51 -10.15 18.17
C PHE A 29 2.31 -9.92 19.45
N GLU A 30 3.51 -10.49 19.50
CA GLU A 30 4.51 -10.15 20.53
C GLU A 30 5.04 -8.71 20.33
N ASN A 31 5.25 -8.30 19.08
CA ASN A 31 5.68 -6.95 18.71
C ASN A 31 5.34 -6.65 17.23
N TYR A 32 5.15 -5.38 16.86
CA TYR A 32 4.95 -4.97 15.46
C TYR A 32 5.34 -3.52 15.15
N ARG A 33 5.64 -3.25 13.87
CA ARG A 33 5.93 -1.92 13.33
C ARG A 33 5.15 -1.69 12.04
N LEU A 34 4.46 -0.55 11.94
CA LEU A 34 3.80 -0.10 10.70
C LEU A 34 4.73 0.83 9.91
N ARG A 35 4.82 0.64 8.60
CA ARG A 35 5.52 1.52 7.67
C ARG A 35 4.57 1.88 6.52
N ILE A 36 4.49 3.16 6.20
CA ILE A 36 3.66 3.67 5.10
C ILE A 36 4.60 4.16 4.00
N ALA A 37 4.34 3.75 2.78
CA ALA A 37 5.09 4.16 1.59
C ALA A 37 4.10 4.56 0.49
N GLY A 38 4.47 5.56 -0.30
CA GLY A 38 3.73 5.96 -1.50
C GLY A 38 4.14 5.15 -2.71
N VAL A 39 3.21 4.92 -3.63
CA VAL A 39 3.52 4.43 -4.97
C VAL A 39 4.08 5.61 -5.77
N ILE A 40 5.31 5.47 -6.27
CA ILE A 40 5.99 6.50 -7.06
C ILE A 40 5.79 6.25 -8.56
N ARG A 41 5.63 4.98 -8.95
CA ARG A 41 5.31 4.51 -10.30
C ARG A 41 4.48 3.23 -10.25
N ASP A 42 3.51 3.08 -11.14
CA ASP A 42 2.71 1.87 -11.36
C ASP A 42 2.62 1.56 -12.86
N TYR A 43 3.18 0.43 -13.29
CA TYR A 43 3.16 0.01 -14.68
C TYR A 43 3.17 -1.51 -14.80
N GLY A 44 2.41 -2.00 -15.78
CA GLY A 44 2.21 -3.42 -16.04
C GLY A 44 2.98 -3.89 -17.27
N MET A 45 2.66 -5.11 -17.72
CA MET A 45 3.15 -5.62 -18.99
C MET A 45 2.65 -4.76 -20.17
N HIS A 46 1.40 -4.28 -20.10
CA HIS A 46 0.75 -3.54 -21.17
C HIS A 46 0.59 -2.05 -20.84
N GLU A 47 0.33 -1.69 -19.58
CA GLU A 47 0.23 -0.30 -19.12
C GLU A 47 1.62 0.26 -18.83
N ARG A 48 2.30 0.80 -19.87
CA ARG A 48 3.71 1.20 -19.81
C ARG A 48 3.94 2.70 -19.60
N ASP A 49 2.90 3.50 -19.34
CA ASP A 49 3.01 4.96 -19.26
C ASP A 49 3.97 5.44 -18.18
N GLU A 50 3.98 4.76 -17.03
CA GLU A 50 4.88 5.06 -15.92
C GLU A 50 6.18 4.26 -15.96
N ALA A 51 6.37 3.39 -16.96
CA ALA A 51 7.57 2.57 -17.08
C ALA A 51 8.82 3.43 -17.36
N PRO A 52 9.96 3.14 -16.70
CA PRO A 52 11.23 3.80 -16.98
C PRO A 52 11.59 3.76 -18.48
N VAL A 53 12.30 4.79 -18.95
CA VAL A 53 12.68 4.90 -20.39
C VAL A 53 13.50 3.68 -20.83
N ASP A 54 14.51 3.30 -20.05
CA ASP A 54 15.35 2.12 -20.30
C ASP A 54 14.52 0.83 -20.37
N SER A 55 13.55 0.66 -19.46
CA SER A 55 12.63 -0.49 -19.49
C SER A 55 11.77 -0.49 -20.75
N ARG A 56 11.24 0.66 -21.17
CA ARG A 56 10.47 0.78 -22.42
C ARG A 56 11.30 0.43 -23.64
N GLU A 57 12.55 0.88 -23.69
CA GLU A 57 13.44 0.66 -24.82
C GLU A 57 13.79 -0.82 -25.05
N VAL A 58 14.00 -1.57 -23.96
CA VAL A 58 14.30 -3.01 -24.00
C VAL A 58 13.08 -3.85 -24.37
N HIS A 59 11.90 -3.42 -23.94
CA HIS A 59 10.64 -4.15 -24.13
C HIS A 59 9.68 -3.40 -25.08
N ARG A 60 10.22 -2.79 -26.14
CA ARG A 60 9.42 -2.28 -27.26
C ARG A 60 8.75 -3.47 -27.95
N GLU A 61 7.42 -3.40 -28.09
CA GLU A 61 6.69 -4.21 -29.07
C GLU A 61 6.98 -3.66 -30.49
#